data_AF-A0A1J0ACD5-F1
#
_entry.id   AF-A0A1J0ACD5-F1
#
_cell.length_a   1.000
_cell.length_b   1.000
_cell.length_c   1.000
_cell.angle_alpha   90.00
_cell.angle_beta   90.00
_cell.angle_gamma   90.00
#
_symmetry.space_group_name_H-M   'P 1'
#
loop_
_entity.id
_entity.type
_entity.pdbx_description
1 polymer ?
#
loop_
_entity_poly.entity_id
_entity_poly.type
_entity_poly.pdbx_seq_one_letter_code
_entity_poly.pdbx_strand_id
1 'polypeptide(L)'
;MSPHLYIALSGHGLGHITRTLAVIQELITLQPKMQLTIATNTPQMVLQSYLDHLFNYRPVALDVGVVQKDIAILFEFRTAVAGGHPPPLVLRNFRS
;
A
#
# COMPACT_ATOMS: atom_id res chain seq x y z
N MET A 1 18.85 7.87 5.83
CA MET A 1 18.05 6.65 6.09
C MET A 1 17.01 6.52 4.99
N SER A 2 16.83 5.35 4.41
CA SER A 2 15.73 5.11 3.45
C SER A 2 14.44 4.83 4.22
N PRO A 3 13.29 5.43 3.86
CA PRO A 3 12.04 5.17 4.55
C PRO A 3 11.57 3.72 4.34
N HIS A 4 10.87 3.19 5.34
CA HIS A 4 10.26 1.86 5.30
C HIS A 4 8.75 2.01 5.46
N LEU A 5 8.00 1.49 4.49
CA LEU A 5 6.55 1.43 4.51
C LEU A 5 6.10 -0.01 4.83
N TYR A 6 5.36 -0.14 5.93
CA TYR A 6 4.69 -1.37 6.31
C TYR A 6 3.21 -1.30 5.94
N ILE A 7 2.71 -2.33 5.25
CA ILE A 7 1.38 -2.33 4.67
C ILE A 7 0.65 -3.58 5.18
N ALA A 8 -0.38 -3.38 6.00
CA ALA A 8 -1.27 -4.43 6.46
C ALA A 8 -2.51 -4.47 5.55
N LEU A 9 -2.64 -5.50 4.72
CA LEU A 9 -3.69 -5.66 3.72
C LEU A 9 -4.60 -6.84 4.05
N SER A 10 -5.87 -6.54 4.29
CA SER A 10 -6.93 -7.54 4.44
C SER A 10 -7.14 -8.34 3.14
N GLY A 11 -7.46 -9.62 3.29
CA GLY A 11 -7.56 -10.58 2.16
C GLY A 11 -8.89 -10.55 1.42
N HIS A 12 -9.83 -9.72 1.87
CA HIS A 12 -11.26 -9.98 1.67
C HIS A 12 -11.84 -9.34 0.40
N GLY A 13 -10.99 -8.80 -0.47
CA GLY A 13 -11.41 -8.38 -1.80
C GLY A 13 -10.26 -7.90 -2.68
N LEU A 14 -10.21 -8.40 -3.92
CA LEU A 14 -9.24 -7.98 -4.94
C LEU A 14 -9.21 -6.46 -5.14
N GLY A 15 -10.37 -5.80 -5.04
CA GLY A 15 -10.48 -4.35 -5.17
C GLY A 15 -9.75 -3.56 -4.08
N HIS A 16 -9.54 -4.09 -2.88
CA HIS A 16 -8.74 -3.44 -1.84
C HIS A 16 -7.25 -3.53 -2.19
N ILE A 17 -6.82 -4.73 -2.60
CA ILE A 17 -5.45 -5.02 -2.99
C ILE A 17 -5.04 -4.12 -4.16
N THR A 18 -5.81 -4.08 -5.25
CA THR A 18 -5.43 -3.31 -6.45
C THR A 18 -5.36 -1.81 -6.20
N ARG A 19 -6.29 -1.23 -5.43
CA ARG A 19 -6.26 0.20 -5.09
C ARG A 19 -5.08 0.57 -4.20
N THR A 20 -4.78 -0.24 -3.19
CA THR A 20 -3.61 0.00 -2.34
C THR A 20 -2.31 -0.14 -3.14
N LEU A 21 -2.21 -1.15 -4.02
CA LEU A 21 -1.02 -1.32 -4.88
C LEU A 21 -0.85 -0.16 -5.87
N ALA A 22 -1.93 0.45 -6.38
CA ALA A 22 -1.83 1.65 -7.20
C ALA A 22 -1.21 2.83 -6.42
N VAL A 23 -1.60 3.05 -5.17
CA VAL A 23 -0.99 4.07 -4.31
C VAL A 23 0.48 3.76 -4.03
N ILE A 24 0.81 2.50 -3.77
CA ILE A 24 2.20 2.08 -3.51
C ILE A 24 3.10 2.34 -4.71
N GLN A 25 2.61 2.10 -5.93
CA GLN A 25 3.35 2.40 -7.16
C GLN A 25 3.70 3.88 -7.29
N GLU A 26 2.74 4.77 -7.01
CA GLU A 26 3.01 6.22 -6.99
C GLU A 26 4.04 6.60 -5.92
N LEU A 27 3.97 5.98 -4.74
CA LEU A 27 4.95 6.20 -3.67
C LEU A 27 6.36 5.71 -4.05
N ILE A 28 6.47 4.60 -4.79
CA ILE A 28 7.76 4.11 -5.30
C ILE A 28 8.35 5.10 -6.30
N THR A 29 7.54 5.69 -7.18
CA THR A 29 7.99 6.73 -8.12
C THR A 29 8.56 7.94 -7.37
N LEU A 30 7.92 8.36 -6.28
CA LEU A 30 8.39 9.48 -5.46
C LEU A 30 9.62 9.12 -4.60
N GLN A 31 9.76 7.85 -4.21
CA GLN A 31 10.86 7.37 -3.38
C GLN A 31 11.32 5.97 -3.81
N PRO A 32 12.19 5.86 -4.83
CA PRO A 32 12.61 4.57 -5.39
C PRO A 32 13.39 3.69 -4.41
N LYS A 33 13.97 4.29 -3.37
CA LYS A 33 14.74 3.57 -2.33
C LYS A 33 13.86 3.12 -1.15
N MET A 34 12.54 3.30 -1.24
CA MET A 34 11.62 2.91 -0.19
C MET A 34 11.63 1.39 0.00
N GLN A 35 11.82 0.97 1.24
CA GLN A 35 11.69 -0.42 1.63
C GLN A 35 10.22 -0.74 1.88
N LEU A 36 9.76 -1.91 1.43
CA LEU A 36 8.36 -2.32 1.56
C LEU A 36 8.24 -3.60 2.38
N THR A 37 7.21 -3.67 3.21
CA THR A 37 6.73 -4.93 3.78
C THR A 37 5.22 -5.03 3.62
N ILE A 38 4.76 -6.10 2.98
CA ILE A 38 3.34 -6.35 2.76
C ILE A 38 2.92 -7.54 3.61
N ALA A 39 2.03 -7.28 4.57
CA ALA A 39 1.46 -8.25 5.47
C ALA A 39 0.02 -8.54 5.06
N THR A 40 -0.25 -9.74 4.54
CA THR A 40 -1.56 -10.14 4.01
C THR A 40 -1.63 -11.66 3.85
N ASN A 41 -2.82 -12.24 3.74
CA ASN A 41 -3.02 -13.63 3.33
C ASN A 41 -3.25 -13.75 1.81
N THR A 42 -3.25 -12.63 1.07
CA THR A 42 -3.27 -12.62 -0.39
C THR A 42 -2.02 -13.32 -0.94
N PRO A 43 -2.15 -14.26 -1.91
CA PRO A 43 -1.00 -14.93 -2.50
C PRO A 43 0.04 -13.95 -3.07
N GLN A 44 1.31 -14.16 -2.75
CA GLN A 44 2.41 -13.29 -3.20
C GLN A 44 2.46 -13.10 -4.72
N MET A 45 2.11 -14.14 -5.49
CA MET A 45 2.05 -14.09 -6.95
C MET A 45 1.06 -13.03 -7.46
N VAL A 46 -0.07 -12.85 -6.77
CA VAL A 46 -1.04 -11.79 -7.10
C VAL A 46 -0.44 -10.42 -6.83
N LEU A 47 0.27 -10.23 -5.72
CA LEU A 47 0.94 -8.96 -5.44
C LEU A 47 2.00 -8.63 -6.51
N GLN A 48 2.79 -9.63 -6.90
CA GLN A 48 3.82 -9.51 -7.92
C GLN A 48 3.26 -9.23 -9.32
N SER A 49 2.03 -9.66 -9.64
CA SER A 49 1.41 -9.31 -10.92
C SER A 49 1.04 -7.83 -11.04
N TYR A 50 1.00 -7.09 -9.94
CA TYR A 50 0.64 -5.66 -9.90
C TYR A 50 1.79 -4.75 -9.44
N LEU A 51 2.87 -5.30 -8.91
CA LEU A 51 3.95 -4.53 -8.30
C LEU A 51 5.31 -5.01 -8.81
N ASP A 52 5.93 -4.20 -9.66
CA ASP A 52 7.29 -4.41 -10.17
C ASP A 52 8.34 -3.76 -9.26
N HIS A 53 8.24 -4.04 -7.95
CA HIS A 53 9.19 -3.54 -6.93
C HIS A 53 9.41 -4.61 -5.86
N LEU A 54 10.62 -4.68 -5.32
CA LEU A 54 10.94 -5.65 -4.28
C LEU A 54 10.25 -5.30 -2.95
N PHE A 55 9.65 -6.30 -2.32
CA PHE A 55 9.02 -6.16 -1.01
C PHE A 55 9.27 -7.40 -0.15
N ASN A 56 9.28 -7.20 1.16
CA ASN A 56 9.22 -8.30 2.11
C ASN A 56 7.77 -8.79 2.25
N TYR A 57 7.52 -10.07 1.98
CA TYR A 57 6.19 -10.67 2.06
C TYR A 57 5.98 -11.35 3.42
N ARG A 58 4.93 -10.97 4.15
CA ARG A 58 4.55 -11.55 5.44
C ARG A 58 3.15 -12.16 5.35
N PRO A 59 3.01 -13.48 5.20
CA PRO A 59 1.70 -14.12 5.14
C PRO A 59 0.98 -14.03 6.50
N VAL A 60 -0.11 -13.26 6.59
CA VAL A 60 -0.92 -13.13 7.82
C VAL A 60 -2.38 -12.86 7.49
N ALA A 61 -3.29 -13.59 8.15
CA ALA A 61 -4.72 -13.27 8.12
C ALA A 61 -4.99 -12.13 9.10
N LEU A 62 -5.40 -10.96 8.59
CA LEU A 62 -5.64 -9.76 9.40
C LEU A 62 -7.10 -9.63 9.86
N ASP A 63 -8.00 -10.42 9.30
CA ASP A 63 -9.44 -10.20 9.37
C ASP A 63 -10.19 -11.40 9.98
N VAL A 64 -9.69 -11.94 11.08
CA VAL A 64 -10.40 -13.00 11.79
C VAL A 64 -11.66 -12.38 12.43
N GLY A 65 -12.83 -12.63 11.85
CA GLY A 65 -14.14 -12.27 12.40
C GLY A 65 -14.68 -10.87 12.04
N VAL A 66 -14.06 -10.15 11.09
CA VAL A 66 -14.49 -8.78 10.71
C VAL A 66 -15.20 -8.79 9.36
N VAL A 67 -16.46 -8.33 9.33
CA VAL A 67 -17.21 -8.02 8.09
C VAL A 67 -17.08 -6.51 7.84
N GLN A 68 -16.24 -6.12 6.88
CA GLN A 68 -16.00 -4.70 6.60
C GLN A 68 -17.09 -4.12 5.70
N LYS A 69 -17.87 -3.16 6.22
CA LYS A 69 -18.95 -2.47 5.48
C LYS A 69 -18.48 -1.27 4.65
N ASP A 70 -17.40 -0.58 5.05
CA ASP A 70 -16.88 0.62 4.37
C ASP A 70 -15.35 0.80 4.59
N ILE A 71 -14.68 1.60 3.75
CA ILE A 71 -13.22 1.71 3.66
C ILE A 71 -12.70 3.02 4.26
N ALA A 72 -11.74 2.93 5.18
CA ALA A 72 -10.88 4.04 5.59
C ALA A 72 -9.41 3.65 5.36
N ILE A 73 -8.67 4.53 4.68
CA ILE A 73 -7.20 4.45 4.59
C ILE A 73 -6.65 5.52 5.52
N LEU A 74 -6.00 5.13 6.61
CA LEU A 74 -5.31 6.04 7.52
C LEU A 74 -3.83 6.11 7.11
N PHE A 75 -3.38 7.30 6.71
CA PHE A 75 -1.96 7.58 6.48
C PHE A 75 -1.41 8.38 7.67
N GLU A 76 -0.38 7.86 8.35
CA GLU A 76 0.46 8.66 9.24
C GLU A 76 1.83 8.86 8.57
N PHE A 77 2.07 10.07 8.04
CA PHE A 77 3.38 10.45 7.54
C PHE A 77 4.16 11.13 8.67
N ARG A 78 5.18 10.45 9.22
CA ARG A 78 6.25 11.14 9.98
C ARG A 78 7.40 11.45 9.02
N THR A 79 7.30 12.57 8.32
CA THR A 79 8.43 13.14 7.57
C THR A 79 9.35 13.86 8.55
N ALA A 80 10.52 13.29 8.82
CA ALA A 80 11.62 14.05 9.39
C ALA A 80 12.43 14.70 8.27
N VAL A 81 11.88 15.68 7.53
CA VAL A 81 12.70 16.60 6.72
C VAL A 81 12.02 17.96 6.63
N ALA A 82 12.76 18.99 7.03
CA ALA A 82 12.42 20.39 6.93
C ALA A 82 12.12 20.83 5.48
N GLY A 83 11.02 21.58 5.30
CA GLY A 83 10.97 22.69 4.33
C GLY A 83 10.69 22.39 2.86
N GLY A 84 9.62 21.66 2.51
CA GLY A 84 9.14 21.63 1.12
C GLY A 84 7.71 21.13 0.98
N HIS A 85 6.83 21.92 0.36
CA HIS A 85 5.41 21.59 0.14
C HIS A 85 5.27 20.50 -0.93
N PRO A 86 4.55 19.39 -0.68
CA PRO A 86 4.31 18.36 -1.69
C PRO A 86 3.26 18.82 -2.73
N PRO A 87 3.38 18.43 -4.01
CA PRO A 87 2.37 18.76 -5.03
C PRO A 87 1.04 18.03 -4.77
N PRO A 88 -0.10 18.56 -5.27
CA PRO A 88 -1.41 17.95 -5.07
C PRO A 88 -1.55 16.62 -5.83
N LEU A 89 -1.99 15.58 -5.11
CA LEU A 89 -2.36 14.29 -5.68
C LEU A 89 -3.68 14.42 -6.47
N VAL A 90 -3.63 14.21 -7.78
CA VAL A 90 -4.82 14.14 -8.64
C VAL A 90 -5.27 12.68 -8.73
N LEU A 91 -6.25 12.30 -7.92
CA LEU A 91 -6.94 11.01 -8.03
C LEU A 91 -7.76 10.99 -9.33
N ARG A 92 -7.27 10.26 -10.35
CA ARG A 92 -8.08 9.95 -11.53
C ARG A 92 -9.03 8.81 -11.18
N ASN A 93 -10.33 9.06 -11.33
CA ASN A 93 -11.41 8.11 -11.05
C ASN A 93 -11.19 6.78 -11.77
N PHE A 94 -10.88 5.72 -11.00
CA PHE A 94 -11.06 4.35 -11.44
C PHE A 94 -12.52 3.97 -11.25
N ARG A 95 -13.28 3.89 -12.35
CA ARG A 95 -14.62 3.29 -12.34
C ARG A 95 -14.48 1.78 -12.46
N SER A 96 -15.20 1.06 -11.59
CA SER A 96 -15.44 -0.39 -11.63
C SER A 96 -16.20 -0.81 -12.87
#